data_AF-A0A3Q2UUL9-F1
#
_entry.id   AF-A0A3Q2UUL9-F1
#
_cell.length_a   1.000
_cell.length_b   1.000
_cell.length_c   1.000
_cell.angle_alpha   90.00
_cell.angle_beta   90.00
_cell.angle_gamma   90.00
#
_symmetry.space_group_name_H-M   'P 1'
#
loop_
_entity.id
_entity.type
_entity.pdbx_description
1 polymer ?
#
loop_
_entity_poly.entity_id
_entity_poly.type
_entity_poly.pdbx_seq_one_letter_code
_entity_poly.pdbx_strand_id
1 'polypeptide(L)'
;MSTPVLFTHTSSQLDAPATSSQSLELPMNSLSLSPAWFLWLFPAVVDEVWQEQTLLRLLNLVELPVLEGVLQCRQSPSSPSPANLAHNNPDLIYSSNHLDRQILKAFRDSQEDEWLCAALNCLDFLPDQPVVELSRELPHCFPQDNESCDPEPCKLLLYGTLVKHYSITNRLPLLPQHMTDVYTAITELLVNAKLDKALEALQLCLKLLPHSRRDELRRLLIFVSLAADPHGIKVDKEIENRLAVKRSFSRAILHSKALSKEKEDLILVFMLSNVKEIFKIPGALHKVVSDKLACLVQEKQPDVTGSTFCQQVDRNTLQSSTKTTTNQALWVLLNNIHLDAKISAKEKKRLLRQFHLSHPEIFNQYFGDSAFSVL
;
A
#
# COMPACT_ATOMS: atom_id res chain seq x y z
N MET A 1 -86.82 5.95 -11.39
CA MET A 1 -86.15 4.67 -11.06
C MET A 1 -85.45 4.83 -9.73
N SER A 2 -85.96 4.07 -8.75
CA SER A 2 -85.41 3.57 -7.49
C SER A 2 -84.22 4.26 -6.77
N THR A 3 -84.57 4.80 -5.59
CA THR A 3 -83.90 4.90 -4.27
C THR A 3 -83.09 3.66 -3.81
N PRO A 4 -82.42 3.64 -2.61
CA PRO A 4 -82.12 4.71 -1.61
C PRO A 4 -80.61 4.75 -1.19
N VAL A 5 -80.02 5.82 -0.64
CA VAL A 5 -80.05 6.37 0.74
C VAL A 5 -79.72 5.38 1.87
N LEU A 6 -78.64 5.62 2.64
CA LEU A 6 -78.67 5.56 4.11
C LEU A 6 -77.57 6.43 4.75
N PHE A 7 -78.00 7.49 5.43
CA PHE A 7 -77.32 8.07 6.60
C PHE A 7 -77.44 7.10 7.78
N THR A 8 -76.55 7.17 8.79
CA THR A 8 -76.88 7.56 10.19
C THR A 8 -75.97 6.96 11.28
N HIS A 9 -75.67 7.82 12.26
CA HIS A 9 -75.61 7.64 13.73
C HIS A 9 -74.53 6.71 14.34
N THR A 10 -73.53 7.24 15.07
CA THR A 10 -73.51 7.76 16.48
C THR A 10 -73.87 6.75 17.57
N SER A 11 -73.11 6.86 18.67
CA SER A 11 -73.45 6.40 20.04
C SER A 11 -73.31 4.89 20.23
N SER A 12 -72.85 4.32 21.33
CA SER A 12 -72.35 4.79 22.64
C SER A 12 -72.24 3.53 23.51
N GLN A 13 -71.33 3.55 24.48
CA GLN A 13 -71.40 2.95 25.84
C GLN A 13 -70.02 2.38 26.19
N LEU A 14 -69.29 2.99 27.12
CA LEU A 14 -69.48 2.86 28.59
C LEU A 14 -69.34 1.40 29.01
N ASP A 15 -68.16 1.03 29.51
CA ASP A 15 -67.99 0.89 30.96
C ASP A 15 -66.52 0.76 31.34
N ALA A 16 -66.16 1.50 32.38
CA ALA A 16 -65.01 1.27 33.25
C ALA A 16 -65.55 0.64 34.57
N PRO A 17 -64.74 0.22 35.56
CA PRO A 17 -63.32 -0.16 35.58
C PRO A 17 -63.07 -1.51 36.32
N ALA A 18 -61.79 -1.89 36.37
CA ALA A 18 -61.11 -2.52 37.50
C ALA A 18 -61.62 -3.86 38.07
N THR A 19 -60.87 -4.92 37.77
CA THR A 19 -60.28 -5.74 38.83
C THR A 19 -58.89 -6.21 38.40
N SER A 20 -57.90 -5.91 39.26
CA SER A 20 -56.61 -6.58 39.43
C SER A 20 -56.72 -8.10 39.19
N SER A 21 -55.74 -8.80 38.62
CA SER A 21 -54.35 -8.86 39.11
C SER A 21 -53.40 -9.54 38.11
N GLN A 22 -52.30 -8.84 37.83
CA GLN A 22 -50.92 -9.26 37.55
C GLN A 22 -50.60 -10.73 37.23
N SER A 23 -49.96 -10.93 36.06
CA SER A 23 -48.71 -11.71 35.95
C SER A 23 -47.89 -11.21 34.76
N LEU A 24 -46.60 -11.02 35.01
CA LEU A 24 -45.61 -10.35 34.15
C LEU A 24 -45.40 -11.07 32.81
N GLU A 25 -45.49 -10.33 31.70
CA GLU A 25 -44.69 -10.60 30.50
C GLU A 25 -43.85 -9.36 30.15
N LEU A 26 -42.56 -9.60 29.92
CA LEU A 26 -41.54 -8.63 29.53
C LEU A 26 -41.84 -8.09 28.12
N PRO A 27 -41.76 -6.76 27.89
CA PRO A 27 -41.99 -6.20 26.57
C PRO A 27 -40.80 -6.50 25.65
N MET A 28 -41.11 -7.10 24.51
CA MET A 28 -40.31 -7.11 23.29
C MET A 28 -39.98 -5.65 22.92
N ASN A 29 -38.81 -5.16 23.35
CA ASN A 29 -38.25 -3.93 22.80
C ASN A 29 -37.48 -4.29 21.53
N SER A 30 -38.22 -4.27 20.42
CA SER A 30 -37.68 -4.11 19.08
C SER A 30 -36.93 -2.78 19.01
N LEU A 31 -35.65 -2.81 19.36
CA LEU A 31 -34.75 -1.70 19.06
C LEU A 31 -34.54 -1.70 17.54
N SER A 32 -35.35 -0.88 16.85
CA SER A 32 -35.04 -0.44 15.50
C SER A 32 -33.70 0.31 15.56
N LEU A 33 -32.61 -0.42 15.31
CA LEU A 33 -31.29 0.15 15.14
C LEU A 33 -31.33 1.09 13.93
N SER A 34 -31.31 2.39 14.20
CA SER A 34 -31.26 3.45 13.20
C SER A 34 -30.08 3.22 12.22
N PRO A 35 -30.20 3.51 10.91
CA PRO A 35 -29.17 3.25 9.90
C PRO A 35 -27.85 4.03 10.07
N ALA A 36 -27.78 4.95 11.05
CA ALA A 36 -26.69 5.92 11.17
C ALA A 36 -25.32 5.30 11.51
N TRP A 37 -25.27 4.21 12.28
CA TRP A 37 -24.00 3.54 12.62
C TRP A 37 -23.41 2.77 11.42
N PHE A 38 -24.25 2.30 10.50
CA PHE A 38 -23.81 1.63 9.27
C PHE A 38 -23.08 2.57 8.31
N LEU A 39 -23.45 3.86 8.26
CA LEU A 39 -22.79 4.84 7.39
C LEU A 39 -21.34 5.12 7.80
N TRP A 40 -21.00 4.96 9.08
CA TRP A 40 -19.62 5.11 9.56
C TRP A 40 -18.75 3.87 9.33
N LEU A 41 -19.35 2.68 9.27
CA LEU A 41 -18.65 1.44 8.96
C LEU A 41 -18.40 1.27 7.45
N PHE A 42 -19.23 1.88 6.61
CA PHE A 42 -19.14 1.76 5.15
C PHE A 42 -17.76 2.13 4.57
N PRO A 43 -17.13 3.26 4.93
CA PRO A 43 -15.80 3.60 4.42
C PRO A 43 -14.72 2.59 4.82
N ALA A 44 -14.77 2.08 6.06
CA ALA A 44 -13.83 1.08 6.55
C ALA A 44 -14.01 -0.27 5.83
N VAL A 45 -15.26 -0.72 5.68
CA VAL A 45 -15.61 -1.96 4.96
C VAL A 45 -15.22 -1.86 3.48
N VAL A 46 -15.45 -0.72 2.84
CA VAL A 46 -15.05 -0.50 1.44
C VAL A 46 -13.52 -0.58 1.31
N ASP A 47 -12.77 0.07 2.19
CA ASP A 47 -11.30 0.01 2.19
C ASP A 47 -10.76 -1.40 2.44
N GLU A 48 -11.41 -2.17 3.32
CA GLU A 48 -11.07 -3.58 3.57
C GLU A 48 -11.30 -4.44 2.33
N VAL A 49 -12.46 -4.33 1.70
CA VAL A 49 -12.78 -5.04 0.45
C VAL A 49 -11.77 -4.69 -0.63
N TRP A 50 -11.44 -3.41 -0.81
CA TRP A 50 -10.41 -2.98 -1.76
C TRP A 50 -9.06 -3.63 -1.45
N GLN A 51 -8.62 -3.60 -0.20
CA GLN A 51 -7.33 -4.16 0.18
C GLN A 51 -7.26 -5.66 -0.09
N GLU A 52 -8.28 -6.38 0.35
CA GLU A 52 -8.30 -7.83 0.32
C GLU A 52 -8.44 -8.36 -1.12
N GLN A 53 -9.27 -7.73 -1.96
CA GLN A 53 -9.30 -8.05 -3.40
C GLN A 53 -7.99 -7.68 -4.12
N THR A 54 -7.33 -6.58 -3.72
CA THR A 54 -6.02 -6.21 -4.29
C THR A 54 -4.96 -7.26 -3.96
N LEU A 55 -4.94 -7.75 -2.72
CA LEU A 55 -4.01 -8.79 -2.26
C LEU A 55 -4.23 -10.12 -2.97
N LEU A 56 -5.47 -10.60 -3.01
CA LEU A 56 -5.82 -11.85 -3.68
C LEU A 56 -5.45 -11.81 -5.17
N ARG A 57 -5.73 -10.69 -5.84
CA ARG A 57 -5.38 -10.52 -7.25
C ARG A 57 -3.86 -10.51 -7.44
N LEU A 58 -3.12 -9.83 -6.56
CA LEU A 58 -1.66 -9.77 -6.63
C LEU A 58 -1.05 -11.16 -6.40
N LEU A 59 -1.53 -11.92 -5.40
CA LEU A 59 -1.09 -13.30 -5.13
C LEU A 59 -1.30 -14.20 -6.35
N ASN A 60 -2.49 -14.15 -6.95
CA ASN A 60 -2.83 -14.97 -8.11
C ASN A 60 -2.03 -14.60 -9.36
N LEU A 61 -1.67 -13.33 -9.53
CA LEU A 61 -0.94 -12.86 -10.71
C LEU A 61 0.55 -13.18 -10.60
N VAL A 62 1.10 -13.06 -9.39
CA VAL A 62 2.53 -13.19 -9.10
C VAL A 62 2.89 -14.62 -8.65
N GLU A 63 1.91 -15.51 -8.51
CA GLU A 63 2.05 -16.92 -8.09
C GLU A 63 2.83 -17.10 -6.78
N LEU A 64 2.75 -16.12 -5.87
CA LEU A 64 3.41 -16.20 -4.55
C LEU A 64 2.51 -16.89 -3.53
N PRO A 65 3.03 -17.86 -2.73
CA PRO A 65 2.22 -18.59 -1.77
C PRO A 65 1.79 -17.73 -0.56
N VAL A 66 2.58 -16.72 -0.16
CA VAL A 66 2.30 -15.83 0.98
C VAL A 66 2.95 -14.45 0.76
N LEU A 67 2.27 -13.36 1.16
CA LEU A 67 2.79 -11.97 1.12
C LEU A 67 2.96 -11.40 2.55
N GLU A 68 3.84 -12.01 3.34
CA GLU A 68 3.97 -11.73 4.78
C GLU A 68 4.38 -10.26 5.07
N GLY A 69 5.05 -9.59 4.13
CA GLY A 69 5.48 -8.20 4.25
C GLY A 69 4.45 -7.15 3.79
N VAL A 70 3.57 -7.47 2.84
CA VAL A 70 2.69 -6.47 2.19
C VAL A 70 1.70 -5.82 3.15
N LEU A 71 1.25 -6.56 4.17
CA LEU A 71 0.31 -6.03 5.17
C LEU A 71 0.96 -5.00 6.11
N GLN A 72 2.28 -5.04 6.28
CA GLN A 72 3.04 -4.13 7.15
C GLN A 72 3.27 -2.75 6.49
N CYS A 73 3.06 -2.67 5.17
CA CYS A 73 3.18 -1.48 4.35
C CYS A 73 2.30 -0.31 4.81
N ARG A 74 1.15 -0.64 5.41
CA ARG A 74 0.12 0.28 5.89
C ARG A 74 0.41 0.82 7.31
N GLN A 75 1.23 0.12 8.09
CA GLN A 75 1.48 0.42 9.51
C GLN A 75 2.72 1.28 9.76
N SER A 76 3.56 1.50 8.75
CA SER A 76 4.70 2.40 8.90
C SER A 76 4.21 3.84 9.15
N PRO A 77 4.63 4.50 10.24
CA PRO A 77 4.19 5.86 10.53
C PRO A 77 4.57 6.76 9.36
N SER A 78 3.55 7.36 8.74
CA SER A 78 3.76 8.41 7.75
C SER A 78 4.43 9.59 8.46
N SER A 79 5.51 10.13 7.89
CA SER A 79 5.89 11.50 8.20
C SER A 79 4.67 12.40 7.95
N PRO A 80 4.32 13.31 8.88
CA PRO A 80 3.14 14.15 8.69
C PRO A 80 3.30 14.94 7.39
N SER A 81 2.33 14.78 6.49
CA SER A 81 2.22 15.66 5.35
C SER A 81 1.89 17.07 5.89
N PRO A 82 2.63 18.12 5.50
CA PRO A 82 2.39 19.48 5.98
C PRO A 82 0.96 19.97 5.64
N ALA A 83 0.29 19.37 4.66
CA ALA A 83 -1.10 19.67 4.32
C ALA A 83 -2.10 19.39 5.46
N ASN A 84 -1.85 18.38 6.31
CA ASN A 84 -2.75 18.04 7.43
C ASN A 84 -2.50 18.90 8.68
N LEU A 85 -1.37 19.59 8.76
CA LEU A 85 -1.05 20.51 9.87
C LEU A 85 -1.74 21.88 9.70
N ALA A 86 -2.04 22.27 8.45
CA ALA A 86 -2.65 23.56 8.14
C ALA A 86 -4.11 23.69 8.61
N HIS A 87 -4.83 22.59 8.80
CA HIS A 87 -6.27 22.64 9.10
C HIS A 87 -6.61 22.79 10.59
N ASN A 88 -5.63 22.67 11.50
CA ASN A 88 -5.91 22.55 12.94
C ASN A 88 -5.40 23.71 13.81
N ASN A 89 -4.59 24.65 13.30
CA ASN A 89 -4.08 25.76 14.13
C ASN A 89 -3.84 27.05 13.31
N PRO A 90 -4.67 28.10 13.49
CA PRO A 90 -4.49 29.38 12.81
C PRO A 90 -3.27 30.18 13.28
N ASP A 91 -2.73 29.92 14.47
CA ASP A 91 -1.56 30.63 15.02
C ASP A 91 -0.21 30.14 14.46
N LEU A 92 -0.18 29.00 13.75
CA LEU A 92 1.01 28.49 13.04
C LEU A 92 1.16 29.05 11.62
N ILE A 93 0.16 29.78 11.12
CA ILE A 93 0.14 30.39 9.78
C ILE A 93 1.25 31.47 9.64
N TYR A 94 1.71 32.02 10.77
CA TYR A 94 2.74 33.07 10.86
C TYR A 94 4.18 32.56 11.05
N SER A 95 4.43 31.24 10.96
CA SER A 95 5.81 30.76 10.83
C SER A 95 6.32 31.09 9.43
N SER A 96 7.52 31.68 9.31
CA SER A 96 8.14 32.05 8.03
C SER A 96 8.09 30.90 7.01
N ASN A 97 8.23 29.67 7.48
CA ASN A 97 8.21 28.45 6.69
C ASN A 97 6.90 28.22 5.92
N HIS A 98 5.76 28.61 6.50
CA HIS A 98 4.45 28.45 5.87
C HIS A 98 4.21 29.50 4.79
N LEU A 99 4.78 30.71 4.95
CA LEU A 99 4.71 31.76 3.95
C LEU A 99 5.51 31.39 2.69
N ASP A 100 6.74 30.90 2.86
CA ASP A 100 7.59 30.46 1.74
C ASP A 100 6.91 29.37 0.89
N ARG A 101 6.23 28.41 1.54
CA ARG A 101 5.42 27.39 0.84
C ARG A 101 4.25 27.97 0.06
N GLN A 102 3.57 28.98 0.62
CA GLN A 102 2.48 29.65 -0.09
C GLN A 102 2.99 30.47 -1.28
N ILE A 103 4.16 31.11 -1.16
CA ILE A 103 4.81 31.83 -2.26
C ILE A 103 5.13 30.85 -3.39
N LEU A 104 5.77 29.72 -3.08
CA LEU A 104 6.10 28.70 -4.07
C LEU A 104 4.85 28.07 -4.71
N LYS A 105 3.76 27.94 -3.94
CA LYS A 105 2.47 27.51 -4.46
C LYS A 105 1.88 28.54 -5.44
N ALA A 106 1.87 29.82 -5.09
CA ALA A 106 1.41 30.88 -5.98
C ALA A 106 2.28 30.97 -7.25
N PHE A 107 3.59 30.80 -7.12
CA PHE A 107 4.52 30.74 -8.24
C PHE A 107 4.22 29.53 -9.14
N ARG A 108 4.00 28.35 -8.58
CA ARG A 108 3.59 27.15 -9.33
C ARG A 108 2.32 27.38 -10.12
N ASP A 109 1.30 27.98 -9.49
CA ASP A 109 -0.02 28.15 -10.11
C ASP A 109 0.01 29.17 -11.27
N SER A 110 1.08 29.95 -11.43
CA SER A 110 1.30 30.85 -12.57
C SER A 110 2.21 30.27 -13.67
N GLN A 111 2.82 29.10 -13.47
CA GLN A 111 3.69 28.48 -14.48
C GLN A 111 2.89 27.64 -15.49
N GLU A 112 3.23 27.77 -16.77
CA GLU A 112 2.71 26.90 -17.85
C GLU A 112 3.62 25.70 -18.14
N ASP A 113 4.88 25.76 -17.71
CA ASP A 113 5.89 24.73 -17.99
C ASP A 113 5.66 23.46 -17.14
N GLU A 114 5.39 22.33 -17.81
CA GLU A 114 5.10 21.06 -17.14
C GLU A 114 6.26 20.58 -16.26
N TRP A 115 7.50 20.84 -16.65
CA TRP A 115 8.70 20.44 -15.90
C TRP A 115 8.79 21.22 -14.60
N LEU A 116 8.60 22.54 -14.63
CA LEU A 116 8.60 23.41 -13.45
C LEU A 116 7.46 23.02 -12.50
N CYS A 117 6.25 22.84 -13.03
CA CYS A 117 5.11 22.39 -12.24
C CYS A 117 5.37 21.04 -11.56
N ALA A 118 5.94 20.07 -12.28
CA ALA A 118 6.30 18.78 -11.72
C ALA A 118 7.36 18.89 -10.61
N ALA A 119 8.40 19.70 -10.81
CA ALA A 119 9.43 19.95 -9.80
C ALA A 119 8.86 20.60 -8.53
N LEU A 120 8.03 21.64 -8.70
CA LEU A 120 7.39 22.36 -7.61
C LEU A 120 6.41 21.45 -6.83
N ASN A 121 5.72 20.53 -7.51
CA ASN A 121 4.85 19.54 -6.87
C ASN A 121 5.59 18.57 -5.94
N CYS A 122 6.89 18.35 -6.15
CA CYS A 122 7.71 17.52 -5.25
C CYS A 122 8.09 18.25 -3.95
N LEU A 123 8.05 19.58 -3.91
CA LEU A 123 8.42 20.37 -2.72
C LEU A 123 7.49 20.17 -1.53
N ASP A 124 6.27 19.67 -1.78
CA ASP A 124 5.29 19.33 -0.75
C ASP A 124 5.80 18.23 0.21
N PHE A 125 6.79 17.43 -0.21
CA PHE A 125 7.38 16.33 0.58
C PHE A 125 8.76 16.66 1.16
N LEU A 126 9.31 17.82 0.83
CA LEU A 126 10.59 18.28 1.37
C LEU A 126 10.38 18.89 2.77
N PRO A 127 11.38 18.82 3.67
CA PRO A 127 11.34 19.55 4.94
C PRO A 127 11.36 21.06 4.70
N ASP A 128 10.95 21.85 5.69
CA ASP A 128 10.78 23.30 5.53
C ASP A 128 12.09 24.04 5.18
N GLN A 129 13.20 23.67 5.83
CA GLN A 129 14.48 24.37 5.65
C GLN A 129 14.94 24.50 4.18
N PRO A 130 15.06 23.42 3.39
CA PRO A 130 15.44 23.55 1.97
C PRO A 130 14.38 24.28 1.13
N VAL A 131 13.10 24.24 1.53
CA VAL A 131 12.03 24.95 0.81
C VAL A 131 12.12 26.46 1.04
N VAL A 132 12.46 26.88 2.26
CA VAL A 132 12.72 28.29 2.60
C VAL A 132 13.95 28.83 1.87
N GLU A 133 15.05 28.07 1.85
CA GLU A 133 16.26 28.43 1.11
C GLU A 133 15.96 28.59 -0.39
N LEU A 134 15.26 27.61 -0.96
CA LEU A 134 14.85 27.65 -2.36
C LEU A 134 13.95 28.85 -2.67
N SER A 135 12.94 29.13 -1.84
CA SER A 135 12.04 30.29 -1.97
C SER A 135 12.80 31.61 -2.07
N ARG A 136 13.88 31.75 -1.29
CA ARG A 136 14.70 32.98 -1.25
C ARG A 136 15.68 33.07 -2.41
N GLU A 137 16.17 31.95 -2.92
CA GLU A 137 17.09 31.90 -4.06
C GLU A 137 16.38 32.04 -5.42
N LEU A 138 15.11 31.61 -5.51
CA LEU A 138 14.33 31.60 -6.75
C LEU A 138 14.20 32.96 -7.44
N PRO A 139 13.97 34.09 -6.73
CA PRO A 139 13.92 35.42 -7.33
C PRO A 139 15.22 35.83 -8.05
N HIS A 140 16.37 35.31 -7.61
CA HIS A 140 17.65 35.60 -8.25
C HIS A 140 17.81 34.93 -9.62
N CYS A 141 16.95 33.96 -9.95
CA CYS A 141 16.90 33.35 -11.28
C CYS A 141 16.20 34.21 -12.32
N PHE A 142 15.53 35.30 -11.92
CA PHE A 142 14.79 36.21 -12.79
C PHE A 142 15.40 37.63 -12.74
N PRO A 143 16.51 37.88 -13.46
CA PRO A 143 17.10 39.22 -13.50
C PRO A 143 16.13 40.23 -14.16
N GLN A 144 15.98 41.40 -13.54
CA GLN A 144 15.01 42.44 -13.93
C GLN A 144 15.27 43.08 -15.31
N ASP A 145 16.43 42.85 -15.93
CA ASP A 145 16.90 43.61 -17.09
C ASP A 145 16.80 42.87 -18.44
N ASN A 146 16.34 41.60 -18.47
CA ASN A 146 16.22 40.82 -19.71
C ASN A 146 14.75 40.51 -20.05
N GLU A 147 14.29 40.99 -21.21
CA GLU A 147 12.96 40.69 -21.77
C GLU A 147 12.76 39.21 -22.16
N SER A 148 13.83 38.40 -22.10
CA SER A 148 13.77 36.94 -22.18
C SER A 148 14.19 36.33 -20.84
N CYS A 149 13.20 35.97 -20.01
CA CYS A 149 13.44 35.12 -18.84
C CYS A 149 13.80 33.72 -19.30
N ASP A 150 15.09 33.39 -19.37
CA ASP A 150 15.51 32.00 -19.54
C ASP A 150 15.13 31.22 -18.27
N PRO A 151 14.24 30.21 -18.33
CA PRO A 151 13.83 29.46 -17.14
C PRO A 151 14.91 28.49 -16.65
N GLU A 152 16.03 28.38 -17.36
CA GLU A 152 17.07 27.39 -17.11
C GLU A 152 17.72 27.48 -15.72
N PRO A 153 18.12 28.67 -15.21
CA PRO A 153 18.73 28.78 -13.88
C PRO A 153 17.77 28.32 -12.78
N CYS A 154 16.48 28.67 -12.89
CA CYS A 154 15.44 28.24 -11.95
C CYS A 154 15.24 26.72 -11.99
N LYS A 155 15.20 26.12 -13.20
CA LYS A 155 15.08 24.67 -13.37
C LYS A 155 16.28 23.93 -12.77
N LEU A 156 17.51 24.40 -13.00
CA LEU A 156 18.71 23.78 -12.42
C LEU A 156 18.74 23.89 -10.89
N LEU A 157 18.31 25.03 -10.34
CA LEU A 157 18.19 25.22 -8.89
C LEU A 157 17.19 24.23 -8.28
N LEU A 158 15.99 24.10 -8.87
CA LEU A 158 14.98 23.14 -8.44
C LEU A 158 15.49 21.70 -8.53
N TYR A 159 16.11 21.33 -9.65
CA TYR A 159 16.71 20.01 -9.82
C TYR A 159 17.75 19.73 -8.73
N GLY A 160 18.67 20.67 -8.48
CA GLY A 160 19.70 20.53 -7.45
C GLY A 160 19.12 20.32 -6.06
N THR A 161 18.08 21.07 -5.68
CA THR A 161 17.40 20.94 -4.38
C THR A 161 16.71 19.58 -4.23
N LEU A 162 16.04 19.10 -5.28
CA LEU A 162 15.41 17.78 -5.28
C LEU A 162 16.45 16.66 -5.21
N VAL A 163 17.53 16.74 -6.00
CA VAL A 163 18.63 15.76 -5.94
C VAL A 163 19.22 15.71 -4.53
N LYS A 164 19.52 16.87 -3.92
CA LYS A 164 20.01 16.94 -2.54
C LYS A 164 19.06 16.21 -1.58
N HIS A 165 17.76 16.46 -1.66
CA HIS A 165 16.78 15.81 -0.79
C HIS A 165 16.69 14.28 -1.00
N TYR A 166 16.58 13.82 -2.24
CA TYR A 166 16.37 12.40 -2.57
C TYR A 166 17.66 11.57 -2.52
N SER A 167 18.82 12.21 -2.60
CA SER A 167 20.14 11.56 -2.48
C SER A 167 20.52 11.19 -1.03
N ILE A 168 19.76 11.64 -0.03
CA ILE A 168 20.08 11.40 1.40
C ILE A 168 20.07 9.90 1.69
N THR A 169 21.26 9.37 2.00
CA THR A 169 21.55 7.93 2.21
C THR A 169 20.66 7.25 3.26
N ASN A 170 20.20 7.99 4.27
CA ASN A 170 19.39 7.50 5.39
C ASN A 170 17.88 7.48 5.11
N ARG A 171 17.44 7.94 3.93
CA ARG A 171 16.02 7.93 3.57
C ARG A 171 15.57 6.52 3.19
N LEU A 172 14.42 6.10 3.69
CA LEU A 172 13.80 4.86 3.26
C LEU A 172 13.30 5.01 1.81
N PRO A 173 13.48 4.00 0.95
CA PRO A 173 12.96 4.03 -0.41
C PRO A 173 11.43 4.15 -0.42
N LEU A 174 10.90 4.83 -1.44
CA LEU A 174 9.47 5.00 -1.66
C LEU A 174 8.76 3.68 -1.98
N LEU A 175 9.48 2.71 -2.56
CA LEU A 175 9.05 1.32 -2.67
C LEU A 175 9.54 0.53 -1.46
N PRO A 176 8.64 0.06 -0.58
CA PRO A 176 9.04 -0.57 0.67
C PRO A 176 9.75 -1.91 0.46
N GLN A 177 10.79 -2.16 1.26
CA GLN A 177 11.66 -3.34 1.14
C GLN A 177 10.94 -4.67 1.41
N HIS A 178 9.89 -4.67 2.22
CA HIS A 178 9.14 -5.88 2.57
C HIS A 178 8.29 -6.43 1.40
N MET A 179 8.27 -5.77 0.25
CA MET A 179 7.63 -6.26 -0.98
C MET A 179 8.65 -6.86 -1.96
N THR A 180 9.84 -7.24 -1.51
CA THR A 180 10.90 -7.71 -2.43
C THR A 180 10.52 -8.94 -3.24
N ASP A 181 9.73 -9.87 -2.68
CA ASP A 181 9.25 -11.03 -3.42
C ASP A 181 8.35 -10.61 -4.59
N VAL A 182 7.49 -9.62 -4.37
CA VAL A 182 6.64 -9.02 -5.41
C VAL A 182 7.50 -8.37 -6.49
N TYR A 183 8.50 -7.58 -6.12
CA TYR A 183 9.40 -6.94 -7.09
C TYR A 183 10.20 -7.97 -7.90
N THR A 184 10.62 -9.06 -7.27
CA THR A 184 11.35 -10.15 -7.94
C THR A 184 10.48 -10.77 -9.02
N ALA A 185 9.25 -11.10 -8.69
CA ALA A 185 8.33 -11.71 -9.64
C ALA A 185 7.82 -10.70 -10.71
N ILE A 186 7.67 -9.41 -10.38
CA ILE A 186 7.47 -8.35 -11.40
C ILE A 186 8.65 -8.33 -12.38
N THR A 187 9.88 -8.41 -11.87
CA THR A 187 11.07 -8.45 -12.72
C THR A 187 11.06 -9.68 -13.62
N GLU A 188 10.66 -10.85 -13.11
CA GLU A 188 10.52 -12.07 -13.92
C GLU A 188 9.45 -11.92 -15.01
N LEU A 189 8.32 -11.28 -14.71
CA LEU A 189 7.30 -10.95 -15.72
C LEU A 189 7.88 -10.03 -16.81
N LEU A 190 8.68 -9.03 -16.44
CA LEU A 190 9.33 -8.12 -17.38
C LEU A 190 10.37 -8.83 -18.25
N VAL A 191 11.22 -9.68 -17.66
CA VAL A 191 12.21 -10.48 -18.40
C VAL A 191 11.55 -11.44 -19.37
N ASN A 192 10.39 -12.01 -18.99
CA ASN A 192 9.59 -12.88 -19.85
C ASN A 192 8.68 -12.12 -20.84
N ALA A 193 8.86 -10.81 -21.00
CA ALA A 193 8.08 -9.94 -21.89
C ALA A 193 6.56 -9.95 -21.65
N LYS A 194 6.10 -10.31 -20.44
CA LYS A 194 4.70 -10.26 -20.03
C LYS A 194 4.34 -8.87 -19.50
N LEU A 195 4.47 -7.85 -20.35
CA LEU A 195 4.37 -6.43 -19.95
C LEU A 195 3.02 -6.07 -19.34
N ASP A 196 1.91 -6.59 -19.86
CA ASP A 196 0.57 -6.32 -19.33
C ASP A 196 0.39 -6.86 -17.91
N LYS A 197 0.91 -8.07 -17.64
CA LYS A 197 0.88 -8.67 -16.30
C LYS A 197 1.81 -7.90 -15.36
N ALA A 198 2.99 -7.51 -15.81
CA ALA A 198 3.91 -6.70 -15.01
C ALA A 198 3.30 -5.34 -14.65
N LEU A 199 2.59 -4.70 -15.59
CA LEU A 199 1.85 -3.46 -15.36
C LEU A 199 0.75 -3.65 -14.32
N GLU A 200 -0.08 -4.69 -14.46
CA GLU A 200 -1.15 -4.98 -13.50
C GLU A 200 -0.58 -5.30 -12.11
N ALA A 201 0.47 -6.12 -12.01
CA ALA A 201 1.14 -6.41 -10.74
C ALA A 201 1.68 -5.15 -10.06
N LEU A 202 2.28 -4.25 -10.84
CA LEU A 202 2.79 -2.99 -10.33
C LEU A 202 1.66 -2.05 -9.88
N GLN A 203 0.57 -1.94 -10.64
CA GLN A 203 -0.62 -1.18 -10.23
C GLN A 203 -1.19 -1.66 -8.89
N LEU A 204 -1.30 -2.98 -8.72
CA LEU A 204 -1.76 -3.59 -7.47
C LEU A 204 -0.77 -3.33 -6.32
N CYS A 205 0.53 -3.46 -6.57
CA CYS A 205 1.58 -3.14 -5.60
C CYS A 205 1.51 -1.69 -5.13
N LEU A 206 1.38 -0.74 -6.06
CA LEU A 206 1.26 0.70 -5.75
C LEU A 206 -0.05 1.04 -5.03
N LYS A 207 -1.15 0.33 -5.33
CA LYS A 207 -2.44 0.48 -4.62
C LYS A 207 -2.36 0.10 -3.14
N LEU A 208 -1.45 -0.81 -2.78
CA LEU A 208 -1.23 -1.25 -1.40
C LEU A 208 -0.38 -0.27 -0.58
N LEU A 209 0.32 0.68 -1.24
CA LEU A 209 1.07 1.72 -0.55
C LEU A 209 0.15 2.72 0.17
N PRO A 210 0.58 3.29 1.32
CA PRO A 210 -0.10 4.42 1.95
C PRO A 210 -0.29 5.60 0.98
N HIS A 211 -1.38 6.35 1.15
CA HIS A 211 -1.72 7.46 0.25
C HIS A 211 -0.58 8.48 0.11
N SER A 212 0.03 8.91 1.22
CA SER A 212 1.13 9.90 1.21
C SER A 212 2.34 9.43 0.40
N ARG A 213 2.78 8.20 0.64
CA ARG A 213 3.91 7.58 -0.09
C ARG A 213 3.60 7.41 -1.57
N ARG A 214 2.35 7.05 -1.91
CA ARG A 214 1.90 6.88 -3.29
C ARG A 214 1.85 8.21 -4.04
N ASP A 215 1.34 9.27 -3.41
CA ASP A 215 1.31 10.62 -4.01
C ASP A 215 2.72 11.16 -4.23
N GLU A 216 3.60 10.98 -3.25
CA GLU A 216 5.01 11.34 -3.38
C GLU A 216 5.68 10.61 -4.55
N LEU A 217 5.55 9.29 -4.61
CA LEU A 217 6.12 8.47 -5.67
C LEU A 217 5.57 8.88 -7.04
N ARG A 218 4.27 9.17 -7.14
CA ARG A 218 3.63 9.63 -8.38
C ARG A 218 4.24 10.93 -8.87
N ARG A 219 4.30 11.95 -8.01
CA ARG A 219 4.83 13.27 -8.36
C ARG A 219 6.31 13.20 -8.71
N LEU A 220 7.09 12.42 -7.93
CA LEU A 220 8.49 12.19 -8.23
C LEU A 220 8.69 11.50 -9.59
N LEU A 221 7.94 10.44 -9.89
CA LEU A 221 8.06 9.75 -11.18
C LEU A 221 7.68 10.64 -12.37
N ILE A 222 6.66 11.49 -12.22
CA ILE A 222 6.30 12.49 -13.24
C ILE A 222 7.48 13.43 -13.47
N PHE A 223 8.02 14.03 -12.41
CA PHE A 223 9.18 14.92 -12.51
C PHE A 223 10.40 14.23 -13.14
N VAL A 224 10.75 13.04 -12.65
CA VAL A 224 11.87 12.23 -13.14
C VAL A 224 11.67 11.88 -14.63
N SER A 225 10.44 11.60 -15.07
CA SER A 225 10.17 11.33 -16.48
C SER A 225 10.38 12.56 -17.37
N LEU A 226 9.96 13.75 -16.92
CA LEU A 226 10.15 15.01 -17.64
C LEU A 226 11.61 15.45 -17.63
N ALA A 227 12.30 15.30 -16.51
CA ALA A 227 13.72 15.62 -16.39
C ALA A 227 14.64 14.68 -17.17
N ALA A 228 14.16 13.47 -17.50
CA ALA A 228 14.88 12.50 -18.31
C ALA A 228 14.76 12.76 -19.82
N ASP A 229 13.95 13.71 -20.27
CA ASP A 229 13.79 14.04 -21.69
C ASP A 229 15.13 14.53 -22.30
N PRO A 230 15.64 13.90 -23.39
CA PRO A 230 16.84 14.37 -24.08
C PRO A 230 16.68 15.74 -24.75
N HIS A 231 15.45 16.17 -25.05
CA HIS A 231 15.17 17.48 -25.65
C HIS A 231 14.88 18.58 -24.60
N GLY A 232 14.79 18.20 -23.32
CA GLY A 232 14.60 19.14 -22.22
C GLY A 232 15.90 19.85 -21.81
N ILE A 233 15.81 20.61 -20.72
CA ILE A 233 16.97 21.27 -20.11
C ILE A 233 18.07 20.25 -19.77
N LYS A 234 19.32 20.60 -20.06
CA LYS A 234 20.47 19.75 -19.74
C LYS A 234 20.77 19.81 -18.25
N VAL A 235 20.47 18.72 -17.52
CA VAL A 235 20.64 18.68 -16.05
C VAL A 235 22.08 18.36 -15.59
N ASP A 236 22.90 17.82 -16.49
CA ASP A 236 24.31 17.48 -16.26
C ASP A 236 25.12 17.79 -17.52
N LYS A 237 26.31 18.38 -17.39
CA LYS A 237 27.12 18.84 -18.52
C LYS A 237 27.73 17.68 -19.32
N GLU A 238 28.02 16.56 -18.68
CA GLU A 238 28.80 15.45 -19.24
C GLU A 238 27.92 14.24 -19.56
N ILE A 239 26.82 14.07 -18.82
CA ILE A 239 25.99 12.87 -18.86
C ILE A 239 24.63 13.14 -19.52
N GLU A 240 24.06 12.15 -20.19
CA GLU A 240 22.69 12.22 -20.68
C GLU A 240 21.68 12.36 -19.53
N ASN A 241 20.65 13.18 -19.74
CA ASN A 241 19.60 13.46 -18.76
C ASN A 241 19.01 12.17 -18.16
N ARG A 242 18.70 11.17 -19.00
CA ARG A 242 18.20 9.86 -18.56
C ARG A 242 19.11 9.19 -17.53
N LEU A 243 20.41 9.20 -17.77
CA LEU A 243 21.38 8.54 -16.90
C LEU A 243 21.64 9.38 -15.63
N ALA A 244 21.72 10.70 -15.75
CA ALA A 244 21.89 11.61 -14.62
C ALA A 244 20.72 11.49 -13.63
N VAL A 245 19.49 11.62 -14.13
CA VAL A 245 18.26 11.49 -13.36
C VAL A 245 18.15 10.10 -12.72
N LYS A 246 18.41 9.03 -13.50
CA LYS A 246 18.40 7.67 -12.95
C LYS A 246 19.36 7.53 -11.76
N ARG A 247 20.60 8.03 -11.88
CA ARG A 247 21.60 7.98 -10.82
C ARG A 247 21.17 8.75 -9.57
N SER A 248 20.52 9.89 -9.74
CA SER A 248 20.09 10.75 -8.64
C SER A 248 18.92 10.17 -7.85
N PHE A 249 17.94 9.56 -8.53
CA PHE A 249 16.66 9.19 -7.91
C PHE A 249 16.43 7.69 -7.73
N SER A 250 17.20 6.81 -8.37
CA SER A 250 16.95 5.36 -8.32
C SER A 250 16.86 4.83 -6.91
N ARG A 251 17.85 5.13 -6.07
CA ARG A 251 17.93 4.67 -4.67
C ARG A 251 16.77 5.18 -3.81
N ALA A 252 16.28 6.39 -4.09
CA ALA A 252 15.16 6.96 -3.36
C ALA A 252 13.83 6.31 -3.74
N ILE A 253 13.71 5.84 -4.98
CA ILE A 253 12.52 5.17 -5.50
C ILE A 253 12.53 3.70 -5.07
N LEU A 254 13.59 2.96 -5.38
CA LEU A 254 13.74 1.55 -5.12
C LEU A 254 15.17 1.24 -4.67
N HIS A 255 15.29 0.63 -3.50
CA HIS A 255 16.55 0.05 -3.06
C HIS A 255 16.28 -1.17 -2.17
N SER A 256 16.63 -2.35 -2.67
CA SER A 256 16.52 -3.62 -1.98
C SER A 256 17.84 -4.37 -2.02
N LYS A 257 18.31 -4.83 -0.86
CA LYS A 257 19.52 -5.66 -0.77
C LYS A 257 19.37 -7.02 -1.45
N ALA A 258 18.13 -7.47 -1.67
CA ALA A 258 17.83 -8.76 -2.26
C ALA A 258 17.61 -8.71 -3.78
N LEU A 259 17.45 -7.51 -4.37
CA LEU A 259 17.42 -7.34 -5.83
C LEU A 259 18.79 -6.95 -6.36
N SER A 260 19.14 -7.44 -7.55
CA SER A 260 20.32 -6.94 -8.25
C SER A 260 20.04 -5.56 -8.82
N LYS A 261 21.09 -4.76 -9.04
CA LYS A 261 20.98 -3.40 -9.57
C LYS A 261 20.29 -3.37 -10.95
N GLU A 262 20.52 -4.39 -11.76
CA GLU A 262 19.92 -4.54 -13.09
C GLU A 262 18.40 -4.75 -12.99
N LYS A 263 17.94 -5.50 -11.98
CA LYS A 263 16.51 -5.71 -11.71
C LYS A 263 15.84 -4.42 -11.21
N GLU A 264 16.51 -3.70 -10.31
CA GLU A 264 16.02 -2.39 -9.84
C GLU A 264 15.89 -1.39 -11.01
N ASP A 265 16.92 -1.33 -11.87
CA ASP A 265 16.93 -0.48 -13.06
C ASP A 265 15.81 -0.87 -14.03
N LEU A 266 15.55 -2.17 -14.22
CA LEU A 266 14.48 -2.65 -15.09
C LEU A 266 13.10 -2.19 -14.61
N ILE A 267 12.80 -2.34 -13.31
CA ILE A 267 11.54 -1.86 -12.72
C ILE A 267 11.43 -0.34 -12.86
N LEU A 268 12.51 0.40 -12.58
CA LEU A 268 12.52 1.86 -12.66
C LEU A 268 12.26 2.36 -14.08
N VAL A 269 12.94 1.81 -15.08
CA VAL A 269 12.74 2.17 -16.49
C VAL A 269 11.30 1.83 -16.93
N PHE A 270 10.77 0.68 -16.50
CA PHE A 270 9.39 0.30 -16.79
C PHE A 270 8.38 1.27 -16.16
N MET A 271 8.59 1.68 -14.90
CA MET A 271 7.76 2.70 -14.24
C MET A 271 7.79 4.03 -14.99
N LEU A 272 8.98 4.52 -15.37
CA LEU A 272 9.15 5.78 -16.07
C LEU A 272 8.51 5.77 -17.47
N SER A 273 8.50 4.62 -18.13
CA SER A 273 7.85 4.47 -19.44
C SER A 273 6.32 4.42 -19.32
N ASN A 274 5.77 4.11 -18.14
CA ASN A 274 4.35 3.86 -17.92
C ASN A 274 3.74 4.74 -16.81
N VAL A 275 4.33 5.91 -16.49
CA VAL A 275 3.91 6.77 -15.35
C VAL A 275 2.41 7.10 -15.35
N LYS A 276 1.82 7.28 -16.54
CA LYS A 276 0.39 7.59 -16.70
C LYS A 276 -0.52 6.39 -16.38
N GLU A 277 -0.02 5.17 -16.53
CA GLU A 277 -0.79 3.93 -16.40
C GLU A 277 -0.60 3.25 -15.04
N ILE A 278 0.60 3.27 -14.46
CA ILE A 278 0.94 2.50 -13.24
C ILE A 278 0.15 2.90 -11.99
N PHE A 279 -0.43 4.11 -11.95
CA PHE A 279 -1.26 4.57 -10.83
C PHE A 279 -2.77 4.39 -11.07
N LYS A 280 -3.18 3.88 -12.23
CA LYS A 280 -4.59 3.57 -12.51
C LYS A 280 -5.01 2.30 -11.78
N ILE A 281 -6.30 2.23 -11.45
CA ILE A 281 -6.90 1.03 -10.87
C ILE A 281 -7.19 0.05 -12.03
N PRO A 282 -6.70 -1.21 -11.96
CA PRO A 282 -7.05 -2.21 -12.97
C PRO A 282 -8.57 -2.39 -13.06
N GLY A 283 -9.13 -2.35 -14.28
CA GLY A 283 -10.59 -2.48 -14.49
C GLY A 283 -11.15 -3.80 -13.95
N ALA A 284 -10.38 -4.88 -14.05
CA ALA A 284 -10.74 -6.18 -13.49
C ALA A 284 -10.89 -6.13 -11.96
N LEU A 285 -9.99 -5.43 -11.25
CA LEU A 285 -10.09 -5.23 -9.80
C LEU A 285 -11.33 -4.42 -9.44
N HIS A 286 -11.58 -3.32 -10.17
CA HIS A 286 -12.75 -2.48 -9.94
C HIS A 286 -14.06 -3.27 -10.07
N LYS A 287 -14.16 -4.13 -11.11
CA LYS A 287 -15.33 -5.00 -11.30
C LYS A 287 -15.52 -5.94 -10.12
N VAL A 288 -14.48 -6.69 -9.72
CA VAL A 288 -14.57 -7.65 -8.61
C VAL A 288 -14.95 -6.97 -7.29
N VAL A 289 -14.40 -5.79 -7.01
CA VAL A 289 -14.75 -5.01 -5.81
C VAL A 289 -16.21 -4.54 -5.88
N SER A 290 -16.65 -4.02 -7.03
CA SER A 290 -18.04 -3.60 -7.23
C SER A 290 -19.02 -4.75 -7.02
N ASP A 291 -18.75 -5.91 -7.62
CA ASP A 291 -19.58 -7.11 -7.50
C ASP A 291 -19.65 -7.55 -6.02
N LYS A 292 -18.51 -7.57 -5.32
CA LYS A 292 -18.45 -7.94 -3.90
C LYS A 292 -19.20 -6.96 -3.00
N LEU A 293 -19.06 -5.65 -3.24
CA LEU A 293 -19.83 -4.63 -2.50
C LEU A 293 -21.33 -4.73 -2.78
N ALA A 294 -21.73 -5.03 -4.01
CA ALA A 294 -23.12 -5.26 -4.36
C ALA A 294 -23.70 -6.50 -3.64
N CYS A 295 -22.94 -7.59 -3.56
CA CYS A 295 -23.32 -8.78 -2.79
C CYS A 295 -23.48 -8.47 -1.30
N LEU A 296 -22.53 -7.75 -0.69
CA LEU A 296 -22.62 -7.35 0.73
C LEU A 296 -23.85 -6.48 1.03
N VAL A 297 -24.29 -5.66 0.06
CA VAL A 297 -25.52 -4.86 0.18
C VAL A 297 -26.78 -5.73 0.01
N GLN A 298 -26.71 -6.78 -0.81
CA GLN A 298 -27.81 -7.73 -1.08
C GLN A 298 -27.97 -8.82 -0.01
N GLU A 299 -26.89 -9.27 0.64
CA GLU A 299 -26.86 -10.29 1.73
C GLU A 299 -27.55 -9.84 3.04
N LYS A 300 -28.43 -8.83 2.99
CA LYS A 300 -29.43 -8.51 4.04
C LYS A 300 -30.50 -9.60 4.24
N GLN A 301 -30.37 -10.77 3.63
CA GLN A 301 -31.05 -12.00 4.05
C GLN A 301 -29.98 -13.08 4.22
N PRO A 302 -29.75 -13.59 5.45
CA PRO A 302 -28.76 -14.62 5.66
C PRO A 302 -29.35 -15.93 5.16
N ASP A 303 -28.92 -16.38 3.99
CA ASP A 303 -28.97 -17.81 3.71
C ASP A 303 -27.55 -18.37 3.69
N VAL A 304 -27.40 -19.39 4.51
CA VAL A 304 -26.15 -20.03 4.88
C VAL A 304 -25.68 -20.84 3.68
N THR A 305 -24.98 -20.23 2.72
CA THR A 305 -24.15 -21.02 1.79
C THR A 305 -23.17 -20.14 1.01
N GLY A 306 -21.88 -20.35 1.26
CA GLY A 306 -20.90 -20.22 0.17
C GLY A 306 -19.95 -19.03 0.18
N SER A 307 -19.50 -18.54 1.33
CA SER A 307 -18.15 -17.97 1.38
C SER A 307 -17.48 -18.27 2.72
N THR A 308 -16.60 -19.27 2.74
CA THR A 308 -15.57 -19.38 3.78
C THR A 308 -14.58 -18.25 3.54
N PHE A 309 -15.01 -17.06 3.94
CA PHE A 309 -14.25 -15.84 3.81
C PHE A 309 -13.23 -15.76 4.94
N CYS A 310 -11.98 -15.39 4.60
CA CYS A 310 -10.80 -15.40 5.46
C CYS A 310 -11.11 -15.23 6.94
N GLN A 311 -11.11 -16.34 7.69
CA GLN A 311 -11.15 -16.28 9.13
C GLN A 311 -9.86 -15.60 9.58
N GLN A 312 -9.97 -14.48 10.29
CA GLN A 312 -8.81 -13.82 10.88
C GLN A 312 -8.11 -14.83 11.78
N VAL A 313 -6.97 -15.33 11.32
CA VAL A 313 -6.19 -16.30 12.06
C VAL A 313 -5.53 -15.54 13.20
N ASP A 314 -5.93 -15.88 14.43
CA ASP A 314 -5.39 -15.25 15.63
C ASP A 314 -3.85 -15.35 15.62
N ARG A 315 -3.17 -14.36 16.19
CA ARG A 315 -1.70 -14.23 16.12
C ARG A 315 -1.00 -15.46 16.71
N ASN A 316 -1.63 -16.08 17.68
CA ASN A 316 -1.20 -17.33 18.31
C ASN A 316 -1.32 -18.52 17.35
N THR A 317 -2.39 -18.58 16.55
CA THR A 317 -2.61 -19.64 15.57
C THR A 317 -1.64 -19.53 14.39
N LEU A 318 -1.29 -18.32 13.95
CA LEU A 318 -0.23 -18.10 12.93
C LEU A 318 1.14 -18.55 13.46
N GLN A 319 1.51 -18.15 14.67
CA GLN A 319 2.78 -18.59 15.26
C GLN A 319 2.82 -20.11 15.45
N SER A 320 1.67 -20.73 15.76
CA SER A 320 1.52 -22.18 15.85
C SER A 320 1.60 -22.86 14.48
N SER A 321 1.03 -22.28 13.42
CA SER A 321 1.08 -22.83 12.06
C SER A 321 2.50 -22.73 11.50
N THR A 322 3.19 -21.60 11.69
CA THR A 322 4.58 -21.46 11.25
C THR A 322 5.51 -22.44 11.98
N LYS A 323 5.32 -22.62 13.30
CA LYS A 323 6.05 -23.63 14.08
C LYS A 323 5.74 -25.05 13.62
N THR A 324 4.47 -25.37 13.34
CA THR A 324 4.09 -26.72 12.87
C THR A 324 4.59 -27.00 11.46
N THR A 325 4.54 -26.04 10.53
CA THR A 325 5.09 -26.20 9.18
C THR A 325 6.62 -26.34 9.20
N THR A 326 7.33 -25.53 10.00
CA THR A 326 8.79 -25.70 10.16
C THR A 326 9.14 -27.03 10.80
N ASN A 327 8.41 -27.45 11.84
CA ASN A 327 8.59 -28.77 12.43
C ASN A 327 8.32 -29.88 11.40
N GLN A 328 7.26 -29.78 10.60
CA GLN A 328 6.93 -30.78 9.58
C GLN A 328 8.01 -30.86 8.47
N ALA A 329 8.57 -29.73 8.04
CA ALA A 329 9.69 -29.70 7.10
C ALA A 329 10.97 -30.30 7.71
N LEU A 330 11.24 -30.05 9.00
CA LEU A 330 12.35 -30.66 9.74
C LEU A 330 12.16 -32.17 9.91
N TRP A 331 10.92 -32.64 10.12
CA TRP A 331 10.57 -34.07 10.12
C TRP A 331 10.81 -34.72 8.76
N VAL A 332 10.43 -34.07 7.67
CA VAL A 332 10.70 -34.57 6.31
C VAL A 332 12.20 -34.61 6.02
N LEU A 333 12.96 -33.59 6.43
CA LEU A 333 14.42 -33.57 6.31
C LEU A 333 15.07 -34.72 7.09
N LEU A 334 14.61 -34.97 8.33
CA LEU A 334 15.10 -36.05 9.17
C LEU A 334 14.77 -37.43 8.57
N ASN A 335 13.56 -37.59 8.04
CA ASN A 335 13.14 -38.80 7.34
C ASN A 335 13.97 -39.05 6.08
N ASN A 336 14.24 -38.01 5.29
CA ASN A 336 15.08 -38.11 4.10
C ASN A 336 16.51 -38.53 4.48
N ILE A 337 17.11 -37.94 5.52
CA ILE A 337 18.44 -38.36 6.00
C ILE A 337 18.41 -39.81 6.52
N HIS A 338 17.31 -40.22 7.17
CA HIS A 338 17.17 -41.56 7.74
C HIS A 338 16.87 -42.65 6.69
N LEU A 339 16.14 -42.36 5.62
CA LEU A 339 15.77 -43.34 4.59
C LEU A 339 16.66 -43.31 3.34
N ASP A 340 17.53 -42.31 3.19
CA ASP A 340 18.43 -42.24 2.04
C ASP A 340 19.49 -43.36 2.10
N ALA A 341 19.45 -44.24 1.09
CA ALA A 341 20.36 -45.36 0.89
C ALA A 341 21.67 -44.95 0.17
N LYS A 342 21.76 -43.72 -0.35
CA LYS A 342 22.94 -43.19 -1.04
C LYS A 342 23.96 -42.57 -0.07
N ILE A 343 23.55 -42.26 1.15
CA ILE A 343 24.42 -41.68 2.17
C ILE A 343 25.16 -42.79 2.91
N SER A 344 26.49 -42.69 2.98
CA SER A 344 27.29 -43.64 3.76
C SER A 344 26.91 -43.64 5.25
N ALA A 345 27.00 -44.79 5.91
CA ALA A 345 26.62 -44.92 7.32
C ALA A 345 27.35 -43.93 8.26
N LYS A 346 28.61 -43.60 7.94
CA LYS A 346 29.42 -42.63 8.69
C LYS A 346 28.90 -41.20 8.53
N GLU A 347 28.51 -40.83 7.31
CA GLU A 347 28.00 -39.49 7.01
C GLU A 347 26.57 -39.30 7.52
N LYS A 348 25.75 -40.33 7.43
CA LYS A 348 24.41 -40.38 8.02
C LYS A 348 24.45 -40.15 9.53
N LYS A 349 25.38 -40.82 10.23
CA LYS A 349 25.59 -40.64 11.67
C LYS A 349 26.08 -39.22 12.02
N ARG A 350 26.91 -38.61 11.17
CA ARG A 350 27.36 -37.21 11.32
C ARG A 350 26.19 -36.22 11.19
N LEU A 351 25.37 -36.38 10.15
CA LEU A 351 24.22 -35.51 9.88
C LEU A 351 23.14 -35.66 10.96
N LEU A 352 22.87 -36.88 11.45
CA LEU A 352 21.93 -37.12 12.54
C LEU A 352 22.40 -36.50 13.87
N ARG A 353 23.71 -36.57 14.17
CA ARG A 353 24.29 -35.85 15.33
C ARG A 353 24.17 -34.33 15.19
N GLN A 354 24.45 -33.79 14.01
CA GLN A 354 24.32 -32.36 13.74
C GLN A 354 22.87 -31.89 13.88
N PHE A 355 21.91 -32.69 13.39
CA PHE A 355 20.49 -32.41 13.54
C PHE A 355 20.05 -32.48 15.01
N HIS A 356 20.49 -33.50 15.76
CA HIS A 356 20.19 -33.61 17.19
C HIS A 356 20.71 -32.42 18.01
N LEU A 357 21.90 -31.92 17.69
CA LEU A 357 22.47 -30.73 18.33
C LEU A 357 21.64 -29.47 18.08
N SER A 358 21.14 -29.30 16.86
CA SER A 358 20.38 -28.10 16.48
C SER A 358 18.90 -28.17 16.88
N HIS A 359 18.30 -29.36 16.86
CA HIS A 359 16.86 -29.58 17.09
C HIS A 359 16.60 -30.87 17.92
N PRO A 360 17.00 -30.89 19.21
CA PRO A 360 16.95 -32.09 20.04
C PRO A 360 15.52 -32.60 20.29
N GLU A 361 14.54 -31.70 20.43
CA GLU A 361 13.14 -32.04 20.71
C GLU A 361 12.51 -32.81 19.54
N ILE A 362 12.74 -32.37 18.29
CA ILE A 362 12.22 -33.00 17.07
C ILE A 362 12.90 -34.35 16.84
N PHE A 363 14.22 -34.43 17.08
CA PHE A 363 14.97 -35.67 16.96
C PHE A 363 14.47 -36.75 17.93
N ASN A 364 14.25 -36.38 19.19
CA ASN A 364 13.76 -37.30 20.22
C ASN A 364 12.30 -37.71 19.95
N GLN A 365 11.48 -36.82 19.39
CA GLN A 365 10.11 -37.16 18.98
C GLN A 365 10.07 -38.11 17.77
N TYR A 366 11.06 -38.04 16.88
CA TYR A 366 11.21 -38.92 15.71
C TYR A 366 11.69 -40.32 16.06
N PHE A 367 12.76 -40.41 16.85
CA PHE A 367 13.37 -41.69 17.20
C PHE A 367 12.82 -42.31 18.49
N GLY A 368 12.08 -41.56 19.31
CA GLY A 368 11.56 -42.03 20.59
C GLY A 368 12.67 -42.61 21.47
N ASP A 369 12.39 -43.76 22.10
CA ASP A 369 13.35 -44.48 22.97
C ASP A 369 14.59 -45.00 22.22
N SER A 370 14.59 -44.99 20.88
CA SER A 370 15.74 -45.41 20.07
C SER A 370 16.74 -44.27 19.78
N ALA A 371 16.48 -43.05 20.22
CA ALA A 371 17.34 -41.88 19.96
C ALA A 371 18.81 -42.08 20.38
N PHE A 372 19.05 -42.78 21.49
CA PHE A 372 20.41 -43.12 21.96
C PHE A 372 21.13 -44.18 21.13
N SER A 373 20.40 -45.00 20.38
CA SER A 373 20.97 -46.05 19.52
C SER A 373 21.37 -45.55 18.12
N VAL A 374 20.81 -44.42 17.72
CA VAL A 374 20.99 -43.81 16.39
C VAL A 374 22.16 -42.80 16.36
N LEU A 375 22.51 -42.23 17.52
CA LEU A 375 23.66 -41.32 17.72
C LEU A 375 24.99 -42.06 17.91
#